data_AF-A0A9W6T934-F1
#
_entry.id   AF-A0A9W6T934-F1
#
_cell.length_a   1.000
_cell.length_b   1.000
_cell.length_c   1.000
_cell.angle_alpha   90.00
_cell.angle_beta   90.00
_cell.angle_gamma   90.00
#
_symmetry.space_group_name_H-M   'P 1'
#
loop_
_entity.id
_entity.type
_entity.pdbx_description
1 polymer ?
#
loop_
_entity_poly.entity_id
_entity_poly.type
_entity_poly.pdbx_seq_one_letter_code
_entity_poly.pdbx_strand_id
1 'polypeptide(L)'
;MMSWDLMGDVQPYIALGKALLKEGHQVKIVSHEEFGDWVRKHGIEFDIIAGDPSELMALMVTNPTINYSFVKEAKSKFRSWIDDLLITSWKACQDTDVLIESPSSICGIHIAEKLQIPYFRAFTMPWSRTRAYPHAFMVPDQKLGGAYNYMTFVAFEAD
;
A
#
# COMPACT_ATOMS: atom_id res chain seq x y z
N MET A 1 8.46 -3.78 -6.50
CA MET A 1 6.99 -3.84 -6.32
C MET A 1 6.67 -3.54 -4.87
N MET A 2 5.72 -2.64 -4.56
CA MET A 2 5.32 -2.28 -3.19
C MET A 2 3.88 -2.70 -2.89
N SER A 3 3.63 -3.24 -1.69
CA SER A 3 2.33 -3.77 -1.24
C SER A 3 2.07 -3.48 0.23
N TRP A 4 0.86 -3.04 0.58
CA TRP A 4 0.41 -2.75 1.95
C TRP A 4 -0.64 -3.79 2.38
N ASP A 5 -0.35 -4.51 3.45
CA ASP A 5 -1.07 -5.55 4.21
C ASP A 5 -2.38 -6.17 3.69
N LEU A 6 -2.22 -7.37 3.14
CA LEU A 6 -2.85 -8.65 3.53
C LEU A 6 -2.20 -9.72 2.63
N MET A 7 -2.24 -11.00 3.02
CA MET A 7 -1.82 -12.14 2.15
C MET A 7 -2.38 -12.02 0.71
N GLY A 8 -3.55 -11.40 0.57
CA GLY A 8 -4.23 -11.12 -0.70
C GLY A 8 -3.51 -10.18 -1.65
N ASP A 9 -2.63 -9.29 -1.18
CA ASP A 9 -1.90 -8.36 -2.04
C ASP A 9 -0.51 -8.88 -2.42
N VAL A 10 0.19 -9.56 -1.51
CA VAL A 10 1.54 -10.11 -1.80
C VAL A 10 1.48 -11.26 -2.81
N GLN A 11 0.44 -12.11 -2.76
CA GLN A 11 0.32 -13.26 -3.66
C GLN A 11 0.26 -12.86 -5.16
N PRO A 12 -0.58 -11.89 -5.59
CA PRO A 12 -0.54 -11.36 -6.94
C PRO A 12 0.83 -10.82 -7.36
N TYR A 13 1.54 -10.11 -6.47
CA TYR A 13 2.87 -9.58 -6.78
C TYR A 13 3.92 -10.69 -6.96
N ILE A 14 3.86 -11.76 -6.16
CA ILE A 14 4.71 -12.94 -6.37
C ILE A 14 4.42 -13.57 -7.74
N ALA A 15 3.14 -13.71 -8.11
CA ALA A 15 2.77 -14.28 -9.40
C ALA A 15 3.28 -13.43 -10.58
N LEU A 16 3.11 -12.10 -10.49
CA LEU A 16 3.62 -11.15 -11.47
C LEU A 16 5.16 -11.19 -11.53
N GLY A 17 5.82 -11.18 -10.37
CA GLY A 17 7.28 -11.24 -10.27
C GLY A 17 7.85 -12.49 -10.92
N LYS A 18 7.24 -13.65 -10.68
CA LYS A 18 7.63 -14.90 -11.35
C LYS A 18 7.47 -14.85 -12.87
N ALA A 19 6.45 -14.15 -13.38
CA ALA A 19 6.28 -13.98 -14.82
C ALA A 19 7.38 -13.08 -15.40
N LEU A 20 7.67 -11.95 -14.73
CA LEU A 20 8.74 -11.03 -15.16
C LEU A 20 10.13 -11.67 -15.11
N LEU A 21 10.43 -12.47 -14.08
CA LEU A 21 11.67 -13.24 -13.99
C LEU A 21 11.84 -14.20 -15.18
N LYS A 22 10.75 -14.85 -15.64
CA LYS A 22 10.79 -15.73 -16.82
C LYS A 22 11.09 -14.99 -18.12
N GLU A 23 10.68 -13.73 -18.21
CA GLU A 23 10.98 -12.84 -19.35
C GLU A 23 12.39 -12.22 -19.25
N GLY A 24 13.16 -12.54 -18.21
CA GLY A 24 14.55 -12.10 -18.04
C GLY A 24 14.73 -10.78 -17.29
N HIS A 25 13.68 -10.25 -16.67
CA HIS A 25 13.78 -9.06 -15.82
C HIS A 25 14.32 -9.40 -14.43
N GLN A 26 14.94 -8.43 -13.75
CA GLN A 26 15.24 -8.52 -12.33
C GLN A 26 14.05 -7.99 -11.53
N VAL A 27 13.66 -8.69 -10.47
CA VAL A 27 12.48 -8.35 -9.67
C VAL A 27 12.81 -8.34 -8.19
N LYS A 28 12.46 -7.22 -7.56
CA LYS A 28 12.47 -7.03 -6.10
C LYS A 28 11.07 -6.70 -5.60
N ILE A 29 10.60 -7.42 -4.58
CA ILE A 29 9.39 -7.11 -3.84
C ILE A 29 9.78 -6.44 -2.53
N VAL A 30 9.09 -5.35 -2.21
CA VAL A 30 9.31 -4.54 -1.02
C VAL A 30 8.03 -4.55 -0.20
N SER A 31 8.06 -5.12 1.00
CA SER A 31 6.89 -5.27 1.89
C SER A 31 7.33 -5.50 3.34
N HIS A 32 6.42 -5.94 4.21
CA HIS A 32 6.71 -6.23 5.62
C HIS A 32 7.50 -7.53 5.79
N GLU A 33 8.36 -7.55 6.82
CA GLU A 33 9.35 -8.61 7.05
C GLU A 33 8.75 -10.02 7.05
N GLU A 34 7.52 -10.19 7.56
CA GLU A 34 6.82 -11.47 7.63
C GLU A 34 6.65 -12.18 6.28
N PHE A 35 6.62 -11.43 5.17
CA PHE A 35 6.49 -11.99 3.82
C PHE A 35 7.82 -12.36 3.19
N GLY A 36 8.95 -11.96 3.80
CA GLY A 36 10.28 -12.05 3.18
C GLY A 36 10.67 -13.47 2.81
N ASP A 37 10.49 -14.44 3.73
CA ASP A 37 10.82 -15.84 3.47
C ASP A 37 9.95 -16.44 2.37
N TRP A 38 8.67 -16.05 2.32
CA TRP A 38 7.75 -16.53 1.31
C TRP A 38 8.11 -16.00 -0.09
N VAL A 39 8.42 -14.70 -0.20
CA VAL A 39 8.90 -14.08 -1.45
C VAL A 39 10.19 -14.75 -1.93
N ARG A 40 11.19 -14.88 -1.04
CA ARG A 40 12.50 -15.48 -1.38
C ARG A 40 12.39 -16.93 -1.82
N LYS A 41 11.44 -17.70 -1.26
CA LYS A 41 11.15 -19.08 -1.70
C LYS A 41 10.75 -19.18 -3.17
N HIS A 42 10.29 -18.08 -3.77
CA HIS A 42 9.97 -17.99 -5.20
C HIS A 42 11.11 -17.45 -6.07
N GLY A 43 12.31 -17.26 -5.51
CA GLY A 43 13.49 -16.76 -6.23
C GLY A 43 13.42 -15.27 -6.56
N ILE A 44 12.59 -14.52 -5.84
CA ILE A 44 12.43 -13.06 -6.01
C ILE A 44 13.24 -12.36 -4.91
N GLU A 45 13.93 -11.27 -5.26
CA GLU A 45 14.61 -10.45 -4.27
C GLU A 45 13.62 -9.76 -3.33
N PHE A 46 14.02 -9.56 -2.08
CA PHE A 46 13.14 -8.98 -1.07
C PHE A 46 13.86 -7.92 -0.23
N ASP A 47 13.17 -6.81 -0.02
CA ASP A 47 13.58 -5.75 0.90
C ASP A 47 12.42 -5.33 1.81
N ILE A 48 12.75 -4.74 2.96
CA ILE A 48 11.77 -4.44 4.01
C ILE A 48 11.38 -2.97 3.98
N ILE A 49 10.09 -2.69 4.11
CA ILE A 49 9.58 -1.36 4.45
C ILE A 49 8.96 -1.33 5.84
N ALA A 50 9.14 -0.20 6.52
CA ALA A 50 8.45 0.10 7.76
C ALA A 50 6.97 0.41 7.49
N GLY A 51 6.21 0.60 8.56
CA GLY A 51 4.80 0.96 8.45
C GLY A 51 3.85 -0.23 8.56
N ASP A 52 4.08 -1.14 9.50
CA ASP A 52 3.16 -2.24 9.79
C ASP A 52 1.86 -1.67 10.42
N PRO A 53 0.67 -1.91 9.84
CA PRO A 53 -0.63 -1.47 10.36
C PRO A 53 -0.97 -2.07 11.71
N SER A 54 -0.35 -3.19 12.08
CA SER A 54 -0.52 -3.84 13.39
C SER A 54 -0.12 -2.91 14.52
N GLU A 55 0.89 -2.04 14.32
CA GLU A 55 1.28 -1.02 15.29
C GLU A 55 0.19 0.03 15.50
N LEU A 56 -0.49 0.42 14.43
CA LEU A 56 -1.60 1.37 14.46
C LEU A 56 -2.86 0.75 15.08
N MET A 57 -3.17 -0.51 14.73
CA MET A 57 -4.29 -1.25 15.28
C MET A 57 -4.10 -1.53 16.77
N ALA A 58 -2.89 -1.89 17.21
CA ALA A 58 -2.56 -2.06 18.62
C ALA A 58 -2.82 -0.77 19.42
N LEU A 59 -2.55 0.40 18.84
CA LEU A 59 -2.82 1.68 19.48
C LEU A 59 -4.32 1.94 19.69
N MET A 60 -5.17 1.53 18.75
CA MET A 60 -6.64 1.64 18.88
C MET A 60 -7.22 0.63 19.86
N VAL A 61 -6.66 -0.59 19.93
CA VAL A 61 -7.12 -1.63 20.88
C VAL A 61 -6.74 -1.29 22.32
N THR A 62 -5.56 -0.70 22.54
CA THR A 62 -5.07 -0.36 23.88
C THR A 62 -5.72 0.88 24.48
N ASN A 63 -6.39 1.71 23.67
CA ASN A 63 -7.05 2.94 24.11
C ASN A 63 -8.53 2.94 23.69
N PRO A 64 -9.40 2.26 24.44
CA PRO A 64 -10.82 2.13 24.10
C PRO A 64 -11.61 3.44 24.18
N THR A 65 -11.01 4.53 24.69
CA THR A 65 -11.66 5.84 24.83
C THR A 65 -10.85 6.91 24.13
N ILE A 66 -11.45 7.60 23.15
CA ILE A 66 -10.84 8.71 22.41
C ILE A 66 -10.75 9.93 23.35
N ASN A 67 -9.62 10.09 24.03
CA ASN A 67 -9.32 11.25 24.89
C ASN A 67 -8.17 12.10 24.28
N TYR A 68 -7.92 13.28 24.84
CA TYR A 68 -6.89 14.20 24.30
C TYR A 68 -5.48 13.58 24.27
N SER A 69 -5.11 12.82 25.31
CA SER A 69 -3.84 12.09 25.35
C SER A 69 -3.73 11.05 24.24
N PHE A 70 -4.82 10.30 23.97
CA PHE A 70 -4.90 9.34 22.89
C PHE A 70 -4.76 10.02 21.52
N VAL A 71 -5.46 11.13 21.28
CA VAL A 71 -5.35 11.87 20.01
C VAL A 71 -3.92 12.39 19.80
N LYS A 72 -3.27 12.89 20.86
CA LYS A 72 -1.89 13.37 20.80
C LYS A 72 -0.91 12.22 20.54
N GLU A 73 -1.07 11.09 21.22
CA GLU A 73 -0.23 9.90 21.05
C GLU A 73 -0.42 9.26 19.67
N ALA A 74 -1.68 9.11 19.23
CA ALA A 74 -2.03 8.63 17.90
C ALA A 74 -1.40 9.51 16.82
N LYS A 75 -1.48 10.84 16.94
CA LYS A 75 -0.82 11.77 16.01
C LYS A 75 0.70 11.59 15.99
N SER A 76 1.33 11.44 17.15
CA SER A 76 2.78 11.29 17.24
C SER A 76 3.26 9.96 16.66
N LYS A 77 2.60 8.84 17.00
CA LYS A 77 2.94 7.51 16.46
C LYS A 77 2.65 7.42 14.98
N PHE A 78 1.49 7.93 14.54
CA PHE A 78 1.15 7.97 13.11
C PHE A 78 2.16 8.79 12.30
N ARG A 79 2.65 9.91 12.86
CA ARG A 79 3.70 10.70 12.20
C ARG A 79 5.01 9.91 12.07
N SER A 80 5.51 9.33 13.16
CA SER A 80 6.74 8.51 13.11
C SER A 80 6.60 7.34 12.13
N TRP A 81 5.45 6.69 12.17
CA TRP A 81 5.11 5.58 11.28
C TRP A 81 5.14 5.99 9.79
N ILE A 82 4.57 7.15 9.45
CA ILE A 82 4.67 7.70 8.09
C ILE A 82 6.12 8.03 7.74
N ASP A 83 6.84 8.71 8.63
CA ASP A 83 8.22 9.11 8.39
C ASP A 83 9.11 7.88 8.11
N ASP A 84 8.95 6.81 8.88
CA ASP A 84 9.69 5.56 8.70
C ASP A 84 9.30 4.83 7.40
N LEU A 85 7.99 4.76 7.08
CA LEU A 85 7.50 4.20 5.81
C LEU A 85 8.12 4.94 4.62
N LEU A 86 8.12 6.28 4.64
CA LEU A 86 8.66 7.10 3.56
C LEU A 86 10.18 6.92 3.41
N ILE A 87 10.92 6.94 4.51
CA ILE A 87 12.39 6.80 4.50
C ILE A 87 12.81 5.42 4.02
N THR A 88 12.17 4.36 4.51
CA THR A 88 12.49 2.97 4.12
C THR A 88 12.10 2.69 2.67
N SER A 89 10.92 3.14 2.23
CA SER A 89 10.47 2.98 0.85
C SER A 89 11.39 3.70 -0.14
N TRP A 90 11.83 4.92 0.20
CA TRP A 90 12.80 5.66 -0.61
C TRP A 90 14.11 4.88 -0.80
N LYS A 91 14.67 4.32 0.28
CA LYS A 91 15.91 3.54 0.23
C LYS A 91 15.76 2.25 -0.57
N ALA A 92 14.64 1.53 -0.39
CA ALA A 92 14.40 0.25 -1.07
C ALA A 92 14.20 0.39 -2.59
N CYS A 93 13.75 1.57 -3.05
CA CYS A 93 13.48 1.84 -4.47
C CYS A 93 14.67 2.41 -5.24
N GLN A 94 15.85 2.58 -4.61
CA GLN A 94 17.03 3.04 -5.34
C GLN A 94 17.45 2.02 -6.41
N ASP A 95 18.10 2.50 -7.47
CA ASP A 95 18.60 1.70 -8.60
C ASP A 95 17.53 0.84 -9.30
N THR A 96 16.27 1.32 -9.31
CA THR A 96 15.14 0.64 -9.96
C THR A 96 14.75 1.36 -11.25
N ASP A 97 14.50 0.60 -12.33
CA ASP A 97 14.10 1.15 -13.64
C ASP A 97 12.60 1.37 -13.80
N VAL A 98 11.76 0.61 -13.07
CA VAL A 98 10.28 0.67 -13.15
C VAL A 98 9.69 0.38 -11.77
N LEU A 99 8.71 1.18 -11.35
CA LEU A 99 8.01 0.99 -10.08
C LEU A 99 6.57 0.53 -10.30
N ILE A 100 6.18 -0.56 -9.63
CA ILE A 100 4.80 -1.04 -9.54
C ILE A 100 4.40 -1.01 -8.06
N GLU A 101 3.31 -0.32 -7.73
CA GLU A 101 2.89 -0.08 -6.35
C GLU A 101 1.40 -0.40 -6.16
N SER A 102 1.08 -0.94 -4.98
CA SER A 102 -0.24 -0.90 -4.39
C SER A 102 -0.53 0.51 -3.87
N PRO A 103 -1.58 1.21 -4.36
CA PRO A 103 -1.82 2.61 -4.00
C PRO A 103 -2.03 2.84 -2.49
N SER A 104 -2.31 1.79 -1.71
CA SER A 104 -2.34 1.81 -0.25
C SER A 104 -0.99 2.15 0.40
N SER A 105 0.15 1.93 -0.28
CA SER A 105 1.48 2.29 0.20
C SER A 105 1.81 3.78 0.11
N ILE A 106 0.94 4.58 -0.53
CA ILE A 106 0.91 6.06 -0.62
C ILE A 106 2.16 6.80 -1.12
N CYS A 107 3.33 6.16 -1.22
CA CYS A 107 4.62 6.83 -1.38
C CYS A 107 5.23 6.67 -2.79
N GLY A 108 4.86 5.62 -3.53
CA GLY A 108 5.53 5.23 -4.76
C GLY A 108 5.39 6.24 -5.88
N ILE A 109 4.27 6.97 -5.97
CA ILE A 109 4.14 8.04 -6.97
C ILE A 109 5.21 9.13 -6.80
N HIS A 110 5.51 9.53 -5.56
CA HIS A 110 6.51 10.56 -5.27
C HIS A 110 7.93 10.06 -5.50
N ILE A 111 8.19 8.79 -5.15
CA ILE A 111 9.48 8.14 -5.38
C ILE A 111 9.74 8.04 -6.89
N ALA A 112 8.78 7.54 -7.66
CA ALA A 112 8.92 7.41 -9.11
C ALA A 112 9.07 8.76 -9.82
N GLU A 113 8.35 9.79 -9.37
CA GLU A 113 8.53 11.16 -9.86
C GLU A 113 9.96 11.64 -9.62
N LYS A 114 10.49 11.44 -8.40
CA LYS A 114 11.85 11.90 -8.05
C LYS A 114 12.94 11.14 -8.82
N LEU A 115 12.75 9.84 -9.03
CA LEU A 115 13.68 8.99 -9.79
C LEU A 115 13.49 9.12 -11.32
N GLN A 116 12.41 9.75 -11.77
CA GLN A 116 12.02 9.88 -13.18
C GLN A 116 11.86 8.54 -13.91
N ILE A 117 11.23 7.57 -13.23
CA ILE A 117 11.00 6.22 -13.77
C ILE A 117 9.52 5.95 -14.04
N PRO A 118 9.18 5.05 -14.98
CA PRO A 118 7.81 4.60 -15.20
C PRO A 118 7.16 4.06 -13.92
N TYR A 119 5.90 4.44 -13.71
CA TYR A 119 5.12 4.10 -12.52
C TYR A 119 3.79 3.45 -12.90
N PHE A 120 3.49 2.32 -12.26
CA PHE A 120 2.24 1.59 -12.43
C PHE A 120 1.58 1.35 -11.08
N ARG A 121 0.25 1.52 -11.02
CA ARG A 121 -0.56 1.11 -9.89
C ARG A 121 -1.18 -0.26 -10.18
N ALA A 122 -1.04 -1.19 -9.25
CA ALA A 122 -1.70 -2.48 -9.29
C ALA A 122 -2.44 -2.71 -7.96
N PHE A 123 -3.74 -2.99 -8.04
CA PHE A 123 -4.54 -3.20 -6.84
C PHE A 123 -5.67 -4.19 -7.08
N THR A 124 -6.06 -4.88 -6.02
CA THR A 124 -7.07 -5.95 -6.05
C THR A 124 -8.49 -5.44 -5.81
N MET A 125 -8.65 -4.14 -5.51
CA MET A 125 -9.92 -3.51 -5.17
C MET A 125 -10.23 -2.28 -6.03
N PRO A 126 -11.52 -1.85 -6.11
CA PRO A 126 -11.90 -0.64 -6.84
C PRO A 126 -11.23 0.62 -6.25
N TRP A 127 -10.27 1.17 -7.00
CA TRP A 127 -9.49 2.36 -6.61
C TRP A 127 -9.51 3.49 -7.65
N SER A 128 -10.15 3.24 -8.80
CA SER A 128 -10.27 4.23 -9.88
C SER A 128 -11.69 4.73 -9.95
N ARG A 129 -11.86 6.07 -10.02
CA ARG A 129 -13.16 6.74 -10.11
C ARG A 129 -14.03 6.08 -11.18
N THR A 130 -15.16 5.54 -10.74
CA THR A 130 -16.12 4.86 -11.62
C THR A 130 -17.54 5.01 -11.10
N ARG A 131 -18.51 4.83 -12.00
CA ARG A 131 -19.93 4.72 -11.65
C ARG A 131 -20.38 3.26 -11.45
N ALA A 132 -19.54 2.29 -11.82
CA ALA A 132 -19.90 0.87 -11.79
C ALA A 132 -19.87 0.28 -10.36
N TYR A 133 -18.88 0.66 -9.56
CA TYR A 133 -18.64 0.14 -8.21
C TYR A 133 -18.31 1.30 -7.25
N PRO A 134 -18.68 1.22 -5.95
CA PRO A 134 -18.23 2.19 -4.96
C PRO A 134 -16.73 2.01 -4.65
N HIS A 135 -16.14 3.02 -4.02
CA HIS A 135 -14.80 2.94 -3.44
C HIS A 135 -14.75 1.83 -2.37
N ALA A 136 -13.64 1.11 -2.30
CA ALA A 136 -13.50 -0.09 -1.48
C ALA A 136 -13.77 0.13 0.03
N PHE A 137 -13.54 1.33 0.54
CA PHE A 137 -13.81 1.68 1.95
C PHE A 137 -15.19 2.30 2.21
N MET A 138 -16.02 2.45 1.19
CA MET A 138 -17.34 3.08 1.29
C MET A 138 -18.40 2.21 0.62
N VAL A 139 -18.33 0.89 0.85
CA VAL A 139 -19.30 -0.06 0.31
C VAL A 139 -20.61 0.03 1.09
N PRO A 140 -21.73 0.34 0.45
CA PRO A 140 -23.03 0.42 1.12
C PRO A 140 -23.65 -0.97 1.28
N ASP A 141 -24.50 -1.15 2.31
CA ASP A 141 -25.26 -2.40 2.52
C ASP A 141 -26.23 -2.71 1.36
N GLN A 142 -26.64 -1.69 0.62
CA GLN A 142 -27.53 -1.81 -0.53
C GLN A 142 -26.98 -1.04 -1.74
N LYS A 143 -27.39 -1.44 -2.95
CA LYS A 143 -26.94 -0.76 -4.17
C LYS A 143 -27.55 0.64 -4.27
N LEU A 144 -26.73 1.67 -4.06
CA LEU A 144 -27.14 3.09 -4.12
C LEU A 144 -26.95 3.75 -5.49
N GLY A 145 -26.55 2.98 -6.51
CA GLY A 145 -26.47 3.42 -7.90
C GLY A 145 -25.20 4.20 -8.26
N GLY A 146 -25.04 4.49 -9.55
CA GLY A 146 -23.77 4.97 -10.09
C GLY A 146 -23.37 6.40 -9.69
N ALA A 147 -24.31 7.23 -9.25
CA ALA A 147 -24.00 8.56 -8.71
C ALA A 147 -23.34 8.45 -7.33
N TYR A 148 -23.89 7.62 -6.44
CA TYR A 148 -23.29 7.32 -5.14
C TYR A 148 -21.90 6.72 -5.31
N ASN A 149 -21.77 5.71 -6.19
CA ASN A 149 -20.48 5.08 -6.48
C ASN A 149 -19.40 6.10 -6.85
N TYR A 150 -19.69 7.03 -7.76
CA TYR A 150 -18.73 8.07 -8.12
C TYR A 150 -18.39 9.01 -6.96
N MET A 151 -19.41 9.41 -6.19
CA MET A 151 -19.24 10.28 -5.03
C MET A 151 -18.36 9.67 -3.94
N THR A 152 -18.36 8.33 -3.76
CA THR A 152 -17.48 7.69 -2.78
C THR A 152 -15.99 7.89 -3.08
N PHE A 153 -15.59 7.91 -4.36
CA PHE A 153 -14.20 8.22 -4.71
C PHE A 153 -13.86 9.70 -4.51
N VAL A 154 -14.79 10.60 -4.86
CA VAL A 154 -14.59 12.04 -4.64
C VAL A 154 -14.47 12.35 -3.16
N ALA A 155 -15.30 11.75 -2.31
CA ALA A 155 -15.25 11.92 -0.86
C ALA A 155 -13.94 11.38 -0.26
N PHE A 156 -13.40 10.29 -0.81
CA PHE A 156 -12.12 9.73 -0.36
C PHE A 156 -10.91 10.58 -0.79
N GLU A 157 -10.99 11.24 -1.94
CA GLU A 157 -9.92 12.09 -2.48
C GLU A 157 -10.03 13.57 -2.09
N ALA A 158 -11.09 13.97 -1.38
CA ALA A 158 -11.29 15.35 -0.96
C ALA A 158 -10.41 15.66 0.27
N ASP A 159 -9.48 16.60 0.10
CA ASP A 159 -8.59 17.16 1.13
C ASP A 159 -9.31 17.72 2.36
#